data_AF-A0A949RCI6-F1
#
_entry.id   AF-A0A949RCI6-F1
#
_cell.length_a   1.000
_cell.length_b   1.000
_cell.length_c   1.000
_cell.angle_alpha   90.00
_cell.angle_beta   90.00
_cell.angle_gamma   90.00
#
_symmetry.space_group_name_H-M   'P 1'
#
loop_
_entity.id
_entity.type
_entity.pdbx_description
1 polymer ?
#
loop_
_entity_poly.entity_id
_entity_poly.type
_entity_poly.pdbx_seq_one_letter_code
_entity_poly.pdbx_strand_id
1 'polypeptide(L)' 'MNRELKEVAEVLGLDATLTTYVARHTFATTLNWKDVSVEVISQRMGHKSIATTRAYLKRLPNKVLDTVDELL' A
#
# COMPACT_ATOMS: atom_id res chain seq x y z
N MET A 1 -8.59 -16.34 -5.83
CA MET A 1 -8.04 -15.18 -5.09
C MET A 1 -8.79 -13.88 -5.36
N ASN A 2 -8.58 -13.15 -6.48
CA ASN A 2 -9.25 -11.85 -6.67
C ASN A 2 -10.78 -11.94 -6.80
N ARG A 3 -11.31 -13.03 -7.37
CA ARG A 3 -12.77 -13.28 -7.41
C ARG A 3 -13.36 -13.39 -6.00
N GLU A 4 -12.71 -14.16 -5.13
CA GLU A 4 -13.13 -14.32 -3.73
C GLU A 4 -13.01 -12.98 -2.96
N LEU A 5 -11.96 -12.19 -3.22
CA LEU A 5 -11.83 -10.85 -2.63
C LEU A 5 -12.96 -9.90 -3.08
N LYS A 6 -13.44 -10.04 -4.32
CA LYS A 6 -14.59 -9.28 -4.81
C LYS A 6 -15.87 -9.70 -4.08
N GLU A 7 -16.11 -11.00 -3.93
CA GLU A 7 -17.25 -11.52 -3.16
C GLU A 7 -17.21 -11.03 -1.70
N VAL A 8 -16.02 -11.00 -1.08
CA VAL A 8 -15.83 -10.41 0.27
C VAL A 8 -16.17 -8.92 0.29
N ALA A 9 -15.75 -8.15 -0.71
CA ALA A 9 -16.06 -6.72 -0.80
C ALA A 9 -17.59 -6.48 -0.91
N GLU A 10 -18.27 -7.31 -1.72
CA GLU A 10 -19.73 -7.26 -1.90
C GLU A 10 -20.47 -7.59 -0.59
N VAL A 11 -20.06 -8.65 0.13
CA VAL A 11 -20.64 -9.04 1.43
C VAL A 11 -20.46 -7.94 2.49
N LEU A 12 -19.32 -7.27 2.47
CA LEU A 12 -19.01 -6.17 3.39
C LEU A 12 -19.62 -4.82 2.97
N GLY A 13 -20.27 -4.74 1.81
CA GLY A 13 -20.83 -3.50 1.28
C GLY A 13 -19.79 -2.43 1.00
N LEU A 14 -18.58 -2.82 0.57
CA LEU A 14 -17.51 -1.88 0.24
C LEU A 14 -17.67 -1.36 -1.19
N ASP A 15 -17.65 -0.03 -1.35
CA ASP A 15 -17.60 0.62 -2.67
C ASP A 15 -16.24 0.46 -3.37
N ALA A 16 -15.21 0.01 -2.63
CA ALA A 16 -13.86 -0.20 -3.15
C ALA A 16 -13.68 -1.64 -3.68
N THR A 17 -13.04 -1.78 -4.85
CA THR A 17 -12.66 -3.08 -5.38
C THR A 17 -11.48 -3.67 -4.60
N LEU A 18 -11.69 -4.78 -3.89
CA LEU A 18 -10.60 -5.51 -3.24
C LEU A 18 -9.87 -6.42 -4.23
N THR A 19 -8.55 -6.29 -4.27
CA THR A 19 -7.65 -7.18 -5.01
C THR A 19 -6.40 -7.47 -4.19
N THR A 20 -5.64 -8.50 -4.56
CA THR A 20 -4.33 -8.77 -3.96
C THR A 20 -3.35 -7.62 -4.16
N TYR A 21 -3.50 -6.85 -5.25
CA TYR A 21 -2.74 -5.63 -5.49
C TYR A 21 -3.09 -4.56 -4.46
N VAL A 22 -4.38 -4.29 -4.23
CA VAL A 22 -4.84 -3.35 -3.18
C VAL A 22 -4.30 -3.76 -1.81
N ALA A 23 -4.39 -5.05 -1.45
CA ALA A 23 -3.83 -5.53 -0.19
C ALA A 23 -2.31 -5.28 -0.06
N ARG A 24 -1.54 -5.52 -1.14
CA ARG A 24 -0.10 -5.24 -1.18
C ARG A 24 0.22 -3.75 -1.03
N HIS A 25 -0.57 -2.90 -1.67
CA HIS A 25 -0.47 -1.44 -1.56
C HIS A 25 -0.72 -1.00 -0.12
N THR A 26 -1.86 -1.41 0.46
CA THR A 26 -2.22 -1.10 1.85
C THR A 26 -1.14 -1.56 2.83
N PHE A 27 -0.58 -2.76 2.64
CA PHE A 27 0.50 -3.28 3.47
C PHE A 27 1.74 -2.37 3.43
N ALA A 28 2.23 -2.04 2.24
CA ALA A 28 3.42 -1.19 2.10
C ALA A 28 3.20 0.25 2.59
N THR A 29 2.04 0.85 2.28
CA THR A 29 1.66 2.17 2.77
C THR A 29 1.62 2.21 4.30
N THR A 30 1.01 1.19 4.93
CA THR A 30 0.92 1.10 6.39
C THR A 30 2.29 1.00 7.05
N LEU A 31 3.21 0.20 6.50
CA LEU A 31 4.56 0.11 7.03
C LEU A 31 5.32 1.43 6.87
N ASN A 32 5.17 2.10 5.73
CA ASN A 32 5.78 3.40 5.48
C ASN A 32 5.27 4.47 6.46
N TRP A 33 3.96 4.51 6.74
CA TRP A 33 3.38 5.44 7.71
C TRP A 33 3.78 5.13 9.17
N LYS A 34 4.16 3.88 9.45
CA LYS A 34 4.71 3.47 10.76
C LYS A 34 6.22 3.66 10.85
N ASP A 35 6.82 4.40 9.90
CA ASP A 35 8.24 4.72 9.85
C ASP A 35 9.15 3.47 9.84
N VAL A 36 8.66 2.38 9.26
CA VAL A 36 9.46 1.16 9.07
C VAL A 36 10.47 1.41 7.96
N SER A 37 11.74 1.07 8.20
CA SER A 37 12.81 1.26 7.22
C SER A 37 12.50 0.60 5.86
N VAL A 38 12.92 1.27 4.78
CA VAL A 38 12.68 0.81 3.41
C VAL A 38 13.33 -0.55 3.15
N GLU A 39 14.45 -0.85 3.83
CA GLU A 39 15.16 -2.12 3.81
C GLU A 39 14.27 -3.26 4.32
N VAL A 40 13.63 -3.06 5.49
CA VAL A 40 12.71 -4.04 6.07
C VAL A 40 11.46 -4.19 5.20
N ILE A 41 10.88 -3.09 4.70
CA ILE A 41 9.75 -3.15 3.77
C ILE A 41 10.13 -3.94 2.51
N SER A 42 11.32 -3.69 1.95
CA SER A 42 11.82 -4.38 0.75
C SER A 42 11.92 -5.88 0.97
N GLN A 43 12.47 -6.31 2.12
CA GLN A 43 12.53 -7.72 2.50
C GLN A 43 11.15 -8.33 2.65
N ARG A 44 10.22 -7.65 3.35
CA ARG A 44 8.84 -8.13 3.56
C ARG A 44 8.04 -8.22 2.26
N MET A 45 8.32 -7.34 1.29
CA MET A 45 7.70 -7.37 -0.04
C MET A 45 8.36 -8.35 -1.00
N GLY A 46 9.49 -8.96 -0.63
CA GLY A 46 10.26 -9.87 -1.48
C GLY A 46 10.88 -9.17 -2.70
N HIS A 47 11.15 -7.86 -2.63
CA HIS A 47 11.80 -7.13 -3.71
C HIS A 47 13.31 -7.40 -3.71
N LYS A 48 13.86 -7.73 -4.89
CA LYS A 48 15.29 -8.02 -5.08
C LYS A 48 16.19 -6.79 -4.91
N SER A 49 15.63 -5.58 -4.97
CA SER A 49 16.37 -4.34 -4.83
C SER A 49 15.56 -3.33 -4.02
N ILE A 50 16.26 -2.62 -3.13
CA ILE A 50 15.72 -1.48 -2.38
C ILE A 50 15.21 -0.40 -3.34
N ALA A 51 15.85 -0.22 -4.51
CA ALA A 51 15.43 0.75 -5.51
C ALA A 51 14.00 0.48 -6.01
N THR A 52 13.62 -0.80 -6.20
CA THR A 52 12.25 -1.19 -6.54
C THR A 52 11.27 -0.77 -5.46
N THR A 53 11.62 -0.99 -4.18
CA THR A 53 10.79 -0.59 -3.04
C THR A 53 10.67 0.94 -2.94
N ARG A 54 11.76 1.70 -3.13
CA ARG A 54 11.72 3.17 -3.16
C ARG A 54 10.81 3.70 -4.27
N ALA A 55 10.95 3.17 -5.49
CA ALA A 55 10.10 3.54 -6.62
C ALA A 55 8.62 3.17 -6.38
N TYR A 56 8.38 2.04 -5.72
CA TYR A 56 7.04 1.61 -5.34
C TYR A 56 6.42 2.55 -4.29
N LEU A 57 7.12 2.81 -3.18
CA LEU A 57 6.67 3.71 -2.11
C LEU A 57 6.42 5.14 -2.60
N LYS A 58 7.22 5.64 -3.54
CA LYS A 58 7.02 6.97 -4.15
C LYS A 58 5.69 7.11 -4.90
N ARG A 59 5.10 6.00 -5.35
CA ARG A 59 3.78 5.98 -6.03
C ARG A 59 2.62 5.79 -5.04
N LEU A 60 2.90 5.54 -3.77
CA LEU A 60 1.89 5.38 -2.74
C LEU A 60 1.54 6.74 -2.12
N PRO A 61 0.30 6.90 -1.61
CA PRO A 61 -0.08 8.07 -0.84
C PRO A 61 0.88 8.29 0.34
N ASN A 62 1.34 9.52 0.49
CA ASN A 62 2.28 9.87 1.54
C ASN A 62 1.58 10.84 2.50
N LYS A 63 1.16 10.31 3.65
CA LYS A 63 0.40 11.05 4.68
C LYS A 63 0.96 12.44 4.97
N VAL A 64 2.28 12.61 5.00
CA VAL A 64 2.90 13.92 5.26
C VAL A 64 2.67 14.89 4.11
N LEU A 65 2.88 14.45 2.87
CA LEU A 65 2.66 15.27 1.68
C LEU A 65 1.18 15.56 1.50
N ASP A 66 0.32 14.55 1.66
CA ASP A 66 -1.13 14.69 1.56
C ASP A 66 -1.66 15.70 2.61
N THR A 67 -1.12 15.71 3.82
CA THR A 67 -1.48 16.70 4.86
C THR A 67 -1.00 18.11 4.50
N VAL A 68 0.17 18.25 3.88
CA VAL A 68 0.70 19.56 3.45
C VAL A 68 -0.14 20.12 2.30
N ASP A 69 -0.53 19.29 1.35
CA ASP A 69 -1.36 19.69 0.21
C ASP A 69 -2.78 20.13 0.65
N GLU A 70 -3.33 19.54 1.72
CA GLU A 70 -4.61 19.97 2.32
C GLU A 70 -4.53 21.31 3.08
N LEU A 71 -3.33 21.79 3.42
CA LEU A 71 -3.10 23.04 4.16
C LEU A 71 -2.84 24.26 3.25
N LEU A 72 -2.76 24.06 1.93
CA LEU A 72 -2.54 25.09 0.90
C LEU A 72 -3.84 25.40 0.15
#